data_AF-A0A454CTV1-F1
#
_entry.id   AF-A0A454CTV1-F1
#
_cell.length_a   1.000
_cell.length_b   1.000
_cell.length_c   1.000
_cell.angle_alpha   90.00
_cell.angle_beta   90.00
_cell.angle_gamma   90.00
#
_symmetry.space_group_name_H-M   'P 1'
#
loop_
_entity.id
_entity.type
_entity.pdbx_description
1 polymer ?
#
loop_
_entity_poly.entity_id
_entity_poly.type
_entity_poly.pdbx_seq_one_letter_code
_entity_poly.pdbx_strand_id
1 'polypeptide(L)' 'MIEIVENQLEDGNPLKVKETLMRLMMTGTPREDAVAMMACAMSIEIFDVMKNGGEFDLKRYSEHLEQLPDLGFMEGE' A
#
# COMPACT_ATOMS: atom_id res chain seq x y z
N MET A 1 6.39 -1.36 8.11
CA MET A 1 5.42 -1.18 7.01
C MET A 1 4.19 -2.05 7.18
N ILE A 2 4.32 -3.37 7.37
CA ILE A 2 3.17 -4.26 7.66
C ILE A 2 2.31 -3.73 8.80
N GLU A 3 2.90 -3.43 9.96
CA GLU A 3 2.16 -2.89 11.13
C GLU A 3 1.41 -1.59 10.80
N ILE A 4 1.99 -0.70 9.98
CA ILE A 4 1.31 0.54 9.55
C ILE A 4 0.07 0.21 8.72
N VAL A 5 0.20 -0.73 7.78
CA VAL A 5 -0.92 -1.18 6.95
C VAL A 5 -2.00 -1.86 7.79
N GLU A 6 -1.61 -2.67 8.78
CA GLU A 6 -2.55 -3.31 9.71
C GLU A 6 -3.31 -2.26 10.53
N ASN A 7 -2.63 -1.24 11.04
CA ASN A 7 -3.28 -0.12 11.75
C ASN A 7 -4.24 0.64 10.82
N GLN A 8 -3.85 0.90 9.56
CA GLN A 8 -4.74 1.52 8.57
C GLN A 8 -5.98 0.66 8.27
N LEU A 9 -5.82 -0.67 8.24
CA LEU A 9 -6.90 -1.62 8.03
C LEU A 9 -7.84 -1.69 9.24
N GLU A 10 -7.30 -1.62 10.45
CA GLU A 10 -8.09 -1.51 11.69
C GLU A 10 -8.91 -0.21 11.68
N ASP A 11 -8.23 0.92 11.48
CA ASP A 11 -8.84 2.25 11.43
C ASP A 11 -9.78 2.44 10.23
N GLY A 12 -9.55 1.70 9.14
CA GLY A 12 -10.23 1.90 7.85
C GLY A 12 -9.89 3.20 7.17
N ASN A 13 -8.69 3.72 7.41
CA ASN A 13 -8.24 5.01 6.88
C ASN A 13 -6.85 4.87 6.23
N PRO A 14 -6.69 5.18 4.92
CA PRO A 14 -7.76 5.58 3.99
C PRO A 14 -8.71 4.42 3.67
N LEU A 15 -9.95 4.70 3.27
CA LEU A 15 -10.91 3.68 2.84
C LEU A 15 -10.30 2.72 1.80
N LYS A 16 -9.40 3.25 0.96
CA LYS A 16 -8.67 2.54 -0.07
C LYS A 16 -7.94 1.29 0.43
N VAL A 17 -7.44 1.27 1.66
CA VAL A 17 -6.74 0.08 2.18
C VAL A 17 -7.68 -1.11 2.34
N LYS A 18 -8.93 -0.88 2.78
CA LYS A 18 -9.95 -1.93 2.90
C LYS A 18 -10.40 -2.41 1.52
N GLU A 19 -10.64 -1.49 0.59
CA GLU A 19 -10.99 -1.82 -0.80
C GLU A 19 -9.92 -2.68 -1.47
N THR A 20 -8.65 -2.32 -1.30
CA THR A 20 -7.51 -3.05 -1.87
C THR A 20 -7.36 -4.44 -1.24
N LEU A 21 -7.45 -4.56 0.08
CA LEU A 21 -7.38 -5.87 0.73
C LEU A 21 -8.52 -6.79 0.25
N MET A 22 -9.75 -6.28 0.21
CA MET A 22 -10.91 -7.04 -0.30
C MET A 22 -10.70 -7.47 -1.75
N ARG A 23 -10.26 -6.55 -2.64
CA ARG A 23 -10.01 -6.85 -4.05
C ARG A 23 -9.01 -7.99 -4.21
N LEU A 24 -7.85 -7.89 -3.56
CA LEU A 24 -6.77 -8.88 -3.64
C LEU A 24 -7.23 -10.26 -3.14
N MET A 25 -7.93 -10.29 -2.01
CA MET A 25 -8.46 -11.54 -1.45
C MET A 25 -9.52 -12.17 -2.36
N MET A 26 -10.41 -11.38 -2.96
CA MET A 26 -11.42 -11.88 -3.91
C MET A 26 -10.80 -12.45 -5.19
N THR A 27 -9.61 -11.97 -5.59
CA THR A 27 -8.86 -12.48 -6.73
C THR A 27 -7.91 -13.64 -6.40
N GLY A 28 -7.94 -14.13 -5.16
CA GLY A 28 -7.19 -15.32 -4.74
C GLY A 28 -5.83 -15.06 -4.09
N THR A 29 -5.50 -13.81 -3.79
CA THR A 29 -4.29 -13.47 -3.01
C THR A 29 -4.55 -13.77 -1.53
N PRO A 30 -3.70 -14.58 -0.86
CA PRO A 30 -3.77 -14.75 0.59
C PRO A 30 -3.66 -13.40 1.32
N ARG A 31 -4.38 -13.25 2.45
CA ARG A 31 -4.39 -11.99 3.20
C ARG A 31 -2.99 -11.52 3.57
N GLU A 32 -2.13 -12.44 4.02
CA GLU A 32 -0.76 -12.13 4.42
C GLU A 32 0.06 -11.58 3.24
N ASP A 33 -0.04 -12.21 2.06
CA ASP A 33 0.62 -11.75 0.84
C ASP A 33 0.06 -10.40 0.36
N ALA A 34 -1.26 -10.20 0.47
CA ALA A 34 -1.90 -8.92 0.14
C ALA A 34 -1.39 -7.79 1.04
N VAL A 35 -1.32 -8.02 2.35
CA VAL A 35 -0.79 -7.03 3.30
C VAL A 35 0.70 -6.77 3.06
N ALA A 36 1.48 -7.80 2.70
CA ALA A 36 2.88 -7.63 2.34
C ALA A 36 3.05 -6.74 1.09
N MET A 37 2.25 -6.95 0.04
CA MET A 37 2.25 -6.11 -1.15
C MET A 37 1.81 -4.66 -0.86
N MET A 38 0.79 -4.48 -0.02
CA MET A 38 0.37 -3.15 0.45
C MET A 38 1.47 -2.46 1.26
N ALA A 39 2.25 -3.22 2.03
CA ALA A 39 3.41 -2.72 2.76
C ALA A 39 4.56 -2.29 1.82
N CYS A 40 4.71 -2.95 0.67
CA CYS A 40 5.63 -2.49 -0.39
C CYS A 40 5.21 -1.11 -0.92
N ALA A 41 3.94 -0.92 -1.26
CA ALA A 41 3.41 0.39 -1.69
C ALA A 41 3.61 1.48 -0.62
N MET A 42 3.40 1.15 0.66
CA MET A 42 3.64 2.05 1.80
C MET A 42 5.14 2.41 1.94
N SER A 43 6.03 1.46 1.70
CA SER A 43 7.47 1.68 1.85
C SER A 43 8.03 2.72 0.90
N ILE A 44 7.51 2.77 -0.34
CA ILE A 44 7.88 3.78 -1.34
C ILE A 44 7.57 5.18 -0.83
N GLU A 45 6.34 5.38 -0.35
CA GLU A 45 5.90 6.69 0.11
C GLU A 45 6.70 7.17 1.33
N ILE A 46 6.95 6.27 2.30
CA ILE A 46 7.78 6.60 3.46
C ILE A 46 9.23 6.89 3.04
N PHE A 47 9.78 6.14 2.10
CA PHE A 47 11.15 6.37 1.63
C PHE A 47 11.28 7.70 0.90
N ASP A 48 10.32 8.07 0.06
CA ASP A 48 10.28 9.36 -0.63
C ASP A 48 10.19 10.53 0.37
N VAL A 49 9.31 10.44 1.36
CA VAL A 49 9.21 11.41 2.47
C VAL A 49 10.55 11.56 3.19
N MET A 50 11.21 10.44 3.52
CA MET A 50 12.50 10.46 4.21
C MET A 50 13.64 11.05 3.35
N LYS A 51 13.64 10.76 2.05
CA LYS A 51 14.70 11.18 1.12
C LYS A 51 14.57 12.63 0.69
N ASN A 52 13.35 13.07 0.40
CA ASN A 52 13.06 14.38 -0.18
C ASN A 52 12.54 15.39 0.86
N GLY A 53 12.26 14.96 2.10
CA GLY A 53 11.76 15.83 3.17
C GLY A 53 10.34 16.36 2.94
N GLY A 54 9.57 15.66 2.10
CA GLY A 54 8.20 16.00 1.75
C GLY A 54 7.15 15.54 2.77
N GLU A 55 5.89 15.77 2.45
CA GLU A 55 4.74 15.18 3.15
C GLU A 55 4.32 13.88 2.47
N PHE A 56 3.62 13.01 3.21
CA PHE A 56 3.09 11.76 2.67
C PHE A 56 2.05 12.05 1.58
N ASP A 57 2.33 11.61 0.35
CA ASP A 57 1.41 11.71 -0.78
C ASP A 57 0.38 10.56 -0.75
N LEU A 58 -0.77 10.86 -0.15
CA LEU A 58 -1.88 9.92 -0.08
C LEU A 58 -2.42 9.51 -1.45
N LYS A 59 -2.32 10.40 -2.45
CA LYS A 59 -2.81 10.12 -3.80
C LYS A 59 -1.89 9.10 -4.48
N ARG A 60 -0.58 9.33 -4.46
CA ARG A 60 0.42 8.38 -5.01
C ARG A 60 0.34 7.02 -4.31
N TYR A 61 0.23 7.01 -2.98
CA TYR A 61 0.02 5.78 -2.23
C TYR A 61 -1.24 5.02 -2.69
N SER A 62 -2.35 5.73 -2.89
CA SER A 62 -3.61 5.14 -3.37
C SER A 62 -3.49 4.57 -4.79
N GLU A 63 -2.73 5.23 -5.67
CA GLU A 63 -2.45 4.76 -7.03
C GLU A 63 -1.61 3.47 -7.02
N HIS A 64 -0.59 3.37 -6.16
CA HIS A 64 0.17 2.13 -5.97
C HIS A 64 -0.70 0.99 -5.42
N LEU A 65 -1.59 1.29 -4.46
CA LEU A 65 -2.55 0.31 -3.94
C LEU A 65 -3.50 -0.21 -5.03
N GLU A 66 -3.86 0.59 -6.04
CA GLU A 66 -4.71 0.16 -7.15
C GLU A 66 -4.01 -0.81 -8.10
N GLN A 67 -2.70 -0.65 -8.29
CA GLN A 67 -1.91 -1.47 -9.20
C GLN A 67 -1.71 -2.89 -8.67
N LEU A 68 -1.78 -3.10 -7.36
CA LEU A 68 -1.64 -4.42 -6.76
C LEU A 68 -2.64 -5.43 -7.36
N PRO A 69 -2.17 -6.66 -7.69
CA PRO A 69 -0.90 -7.27 -7.25
C PRO A 69 0.33 -6.97 -8.12
N ASP A 70 0.20 -6.15 -9.16
CA ASP A 70 1.34 -5.73 -9.97
C ASP A 70 2.25 -4.81 -9.14
N LEU A 71 3.54 -5.15 -9.08
CA LEU A 71 4.57 -4.40 -8.37
C LEU A 71 5.49 -3.63 -9.34
N GLY A 72 5.10 -3.46 -10.61
CA GLY A 72 5.89 -2.74 -11.61
C GLY A 72 6.25 -1.30 -11.22
N PHE A 73 5.46 -0.65 -10.35
CA PHE A 73 5.80 0.66 -9.77
C PHE A 73 7.09 0.64 -8.92
N MET A 74 7.57 -0.53 -8.48
CA MET A 74 8.82 -0.66 -7.71
C MET A 74 10.07 -0.64 -8.60
N GLU A 75 9.94 -0.85 -9.91
CA GLU A 75 11.10 -0.94 -10.82
C GLU A 75 11.67 0.43 -11.24
N GLY A 76 11.00 1.53 -10.89
CA GLY A 76 11.28 2.89 -11.38
C GLY A 76 11.89 3.88 -10.38
N GLU A 77 12.28 3.46 -9.17
CA GLU A 77 12.85 4.34 -8.13
C GLU A 77 14.35 4.13 -7.86
#